data_AF-A0A7W1HP39-F1
#
_entry.id   AF-A0A7W1HP39-F1
#
_cell.length_a   1.000
_cell.length_b   1.000
_cell.length_c   1.000
_cell.angle_alpha   90.00
_cell.angle_beta   90.00
_cell.angle_gamma   90.00
#
_symmetry.space_group_name_H-M   'P 1'
#
loop_
_entity.id
_entity.type
_entity.pdbx_description
1 polymer ?
#
loop_
_entity_poly.entity_id
_entity_poly.type
_entity_poly.pdbx_seq_one_letter_code
_entity_poly.pdbx_strand_id
1 'polypeptide(L)'
;MALANDENKDLIERDLIYSIWNQHAVVDAAIGTIIDYGSKDRRKDRDSYAEMWKRWYYDDYYRSYLVPLEKYGLKVPHDVVEDAWRRISDDFYHHHVAQFFATGWPVNYWRIDPMTEEDFEWFEDKYPGWYDKFGKWWEHYSTLSEPNGHKPIAFENSGYVYPHRCWSCMVPCLIREDTVMDYVDGQWRTYCHKWCHWQDTVAYREEYKGRPTPAMGKMTGKREWETLYHGWDLADIVHDLGYVRDDGKTLVPQPHVQFDQSKMWTTDNVKGIEFQSPNILLNEMSDEEREKHMEEYKQGFTINSSL
;
A
#
# COMPACT_ATOMS: atom_id res chain seq x y z
N MET A 1 -15.74 28.11 -20.25
CA MET A 1 -15.00 28.01 -18.97
C MET A 1 -15.72 27.00 -18.08
N ALA A 2 -15.01 26.06 -17.45
CA ALA A 2 -15.62 24.98 -16.68
C ALA A 2 -16.54 25.47 -15.54
N LEU A 3 -16.15 26.57 -14.87
CA LEU A 3 -16.92 27.20 -13.79
C LEU A 3 -18.00 28.19 -14.27
N ALA A 4 -18.16 28.41 -15.58
CA ALA A 4 -19.21 29.29 -16.10
C ALA A 4 -20.60 28.66 -16.06
N ASN A 5 -20.68 27.37 -15.73
CA ASN A 5 -21.94 26.66 -15.60
C ASN A 5 -21.96 25.93 -14.26
N ASP A 6 -22.90 26.32 -13.40
CA ASP A 6 -23.02 25.81 -12.03
C ASP A 6 -23.20 24.29 -12.00
N GLU A 7 -23.80 23.71 -13.03
CA GLU A 7 -24.01 22.27 -13.12
C GLU A 7 -22.70 21.47 -13.19
N ASN A 8 -21.57 22.10 -13.56
CA ASN A 8 -20.26 21.45 -13.58
C ASN A 8 -19.61 21.35 -12.20
N LYS A 9 -20.08 22.14 -11.21
CA LYS A 9 -19.49 22.15 -9.86
C LYS A 9 -19.51 20.77 -9.23
N ASP A 10 -20.63 20.06 -9.35
CA ASP A 10 -20.76 18.70 -8.79
C ASP A 10 -19.72 17.72 -9.34
N LEU A 11 -19.41 17.80 -10.64
CA LEU A 11 -18.38 16.94 -11.24
C LEU A 11 -16.97 17.37 -10.82
N ILE A 12 -16.71 18.69 -10.74
CA ILE A 12 -15.41 19.21 -10.31
C ILE A 12 -15.14 18.84 -8.84
N GLU A 13 -16.13 19.00 -7.97
CA GLU A 13 -16.02 18.64 -6.54
C GLU A 13 -15.81 17.13 -6.36
N ARG A 14 -16.51 16.29 -7.15
CA ARG A 14 -16.26 14.85 -7.21
C ARG A 14 -14.82 14.54 -7.64
N ASP A 15 -14.35 15.21 -8.69
CA ASP A 15 -13.01 14.99 -9.24
C ASP A 15 -11.92 15.48 -8.27
N LEU A 16 -12.18 16.51 -7.46
CA LEU A 16 -11.30 16.93 -6.37
C LEU A 16 -11.17 15.84 -5.30
N ILE A 17 -12.29 15.26 -4.83
CA ILE A 17 -12.25 14.14 -3.86
C ILE A 17 -11.42 12.99 -4.43
N TYR A 18 -11.70 12.58 -5.67
CA TYR A 18 -10.97 11.51 -6.33
C TYR A 18 -9.47 11.82 -6.43
N SER A 19 -9.13 12.99 -6.98
CA SER A 19 -7.74 13.38 -7.22
C SER A 19 -6.96 13.44 -5.92
N ILE A 20 -7.52 14.04 -4.86
CA ILE A 20 -6.83 14.18 -3.57
C ILE A 20 -6.61 12.80 -2.95
N TRP A 21 -7.67 11.99 -2.87
CA TRP A 21 -7.57 10.70 -2.21
C TRP A 21 -6.69 9.71 -2.96
N ASN A 22 -6.82 9.64 -4.29
CA ASN A 22 -6.03 8.69 -5.08
C ASN A 22 -4.54 9.08 -5.09
N GLN A 23 -4.23 10.37 -5.12
CA GLN A 23 -2.86 10.84 -4.96
C GLN A 23 -2.33 10.48 -3.57
N HIS A 24 -3.10 10.70 -2.51
CA HIS A 24 -2.70 10.26 -1.17
C HIS A 24 -2.43 8.74 -1.13
N ALA A 25 -3.39 7.93 -1.54
CA ALA A 25 -3.27 6.48 -1.46
C ALA A 25 -2.07 5.94 -2.26
N VAL A 26 -1.78 6.47 -3.45
CA VAL A 26 -0.71 5.92 -4.31
C VAL A 26 0.62 6.62 -4.10
N VAL A 27 0.62 7.96 -4.11
CA VAL A 27 1.86 8.76 -4.05
C VAL A 27 2.44 8.73 -2.65
N ASP A 28 1.63 8.93 -1.60
CA ASP A 28 2.16 8.96 -0.23
C ASP A 28 2.65 7.57 0.20
N ALA A 29 2.04 6.51 -0.31
CA ALA A 29 2.53 5.15 -0.15
C ALA A 29 3.96 5.00 -0.69
N ALA A 30 4.20 5.36 -1.95
CA ALA A 30 5.52 5.16 -2.57
C ALA A 30 6.56 6.20 -2.11
N ILE A 31 6.22 7.49 -2.14
CA ILE A 31 7.14 8.60 -1.85
C ILE A 31 7.54 8.60 -0.38
N GLY A 32 6.61 8.34 0.54
CA GLY A 32 6.92 8.24 1.96
C GLY A 32 7.91 7.11 2.24
N THR A 33 7.70 5.94 1.63
CA THR A 33 8.65 4.83 1.74
C THR A 33 10.01 5.18 1.13
N ILE A 34 10.07 5.78 -0.06
CA ILE A 34 11.35 6.15 -0.71
C ILE A 34 12.12 7.16 0.12
N ILE A 35 11.45 8.19 0.65
CA ILE A 35 12.10 9.23 1.44
C ILE A 35 12.64 8.62 2.73
N ASP A 36 11.82 7.98 3.55
CA ASP A 36 12.26 7.56 4.88
C ASP A 36 13.14 6.30 4.84
N TYR A 37 12.81 5.32 4.00
CA TYR A 37 13.48 4.01 3.98
C TYR A 37 14.52 3.85 2.85
N GLY A 38 14.43 4.63 1.78
CA GLY A 38 15.34 4.55 0.64
C GLY A 38 16.69 5.25 0.84
N SER A 39 16.83 6.04 1.91
CA SER A 39 18.08 6.71 2.29
C SER A 39 18.69 6.06 3.52
N LYS A 40 20.02 6.18 3.69
CA LYS A 40 20.74 5.88 4.95
C LYS A 40 21.15 7.15 5.71
N ASP A 41 20.73 8.34 5.25
CA ASP A 41 20.92 9.59 6.00
C ASP A 41 19.98 9.61 7.22
N ARG A 42 20.57 9.50 8.41
CA ARG A 42 19.90 9.46 9.73
C ARG A 42 20.24 10.66 10.60
N ARG A 43 20.68 11.77 10.00
CA ARG A 43 20.84 13.02 10.76
C ARG A 43 19.49 13.43 11.38
N LYS A 44 19.53 13.85 12.64
CA LYS A 44 18.32 14.22 13.41
C LYS A 44 17.65 15.50 12.88
N ASP A 45 18.40 16.37 12.22
CA ASP A 45 17.90 17.60 11.58
C ASP A 45 17.29 17.37 10.19
N ARG A 46 17.32 16.14 9.68
CA ARG A 46 16.68 15.77 8.42
C ARG A 46 15.16 15.68 8.62
N ASP A 47 14.38 16.33 7.74
CA ASP A 47 12.93 16.19 7.73
C ASP A 47 12.50 14.73 7.46
N SER A 48 11.51 14.24 8.22
CA SER A 48 10.77 13.02 7.93
C SER A 48 9.72 13.23 6.84
N TYR A 49 9.18 12.16 6.27
CA TYR A 49 8.11 12.28 5.29
C TYR A 49 6.90 13.05 5.83
N ALA A 50 6.52 12.85 7.10
CA ALA A 50 5.36 13.52 7.68
C ALA A 50 5.59 15.03 7.83
N GLU A 51 6.80 15.45 8.22
CA GLU A 51 7.20 16.85 8.28
C GLU A 51 7.17 17.50 6.88
N MET A 52 7.68 16.78 5.87
CA MET A 52 7.65 17.23 4.48
C MET A 52 6.23 17.32 3.93
N TRP A 53 5.38 16.31 4.16
CA TRP A 53 4.00 16.28 3.70
C TRP A 53 3.19 17.42 4.32
N LYS A 54 3.38 17.66 5.62
CA LYS A 54 2.76 18.80 6.30
C LYS A 54 3.11 20.13 5.63
N ARG A 55 4.39 20.35 5.31
CA ARG A 55 4.81 21.57 4.62
C ARG A 55 4.26 21.66 3.19
N TRP A 56 4.57 20.67 2.35
CA TRP A 56 4.31 20.72 0.92
C TRP A 56 2.84 20.53 0.56
N TYR A 57 2.18 19.58 1.21
CA TYR A 57 0.80 19.27 0.88
C TYR A 57 -0.16 20.07 1.75
N TYR A 58 0.00 20.00 3.08
CA TYR A 58 -0.99 20.63 3.96
C TYR A 58 -0.89 22.16 3.93
N ASP A 59 0.29 22.73 4.16
CA ASP A 59 0.46 24.19 4.27
C ASP A 59 0.53 24.87 2.88
N ASP A 60 1.33 24.35 1.95
CA ASP A 60 1.51 24.98 0.63
C ASP A 60 0.35 24.66 -0.33
N TYR A 61 0.02 23.39 -0.56
CA TYR A 61 -1.00 23.02 -1.56
C TYR A 61 -2.44 23.18 -1.03
N TYR A 62 -2.76 22.57 0.11
CA TYR A 62 -4.13 22.58 0.62
C TYR A 62 -4.53 23.97 1.12
N ARG A 63 -3.82 24.53 2.09
CA ARG A 63 -4.21 25.83 2.67
C ARG A 63 -4.03 27.00 1.72
N SER A 64 -2.92 27.04 0.97
CA SER A 64 -2.59 28.21 0.15
C SER A 64 -3.13 28.14 -1.28
N TYR A 65 -3.43 26.94 -1.81
CA TYR A 65 -3.97 26.78 -3.16
C TYR A 65 -5.40 26.22 -3.20
N LEU A 66 -5.72 25.11 -2.51
CA LEU A 66 -7.06 24.51 -2.57
C LEU A 66 -8.13 25.34 -1.85
N VAL A 67 -7.92 25.71 -0.58
CA VAL A 67 -8.91 26.47 0.21
C VAL A 67 -9.35 27.78 -0.50
N PRO A 68 -8.45 28.57 -1.11
CA PRO A 68 -8.86 29.74 -1.88
C PRO A 68 -9.79 29.46 -3.06
N LEU A 69 -9.93 28.22 -3.54
CA LEU A 69 -10.88 27.88 -4.61
C LEU A 69 -12.34 28.01 -4.16
N GLU A 70 -12.61 28.00 -2.85
CA GLU A 70 -13.96 28.19 -2.31
C GLU A 70 -14.56 29.55 -2.67
N LYS A 71 -13.72 30.58 -2.87
CA LYS A 71 -14.19 31.91 -3.32
C LYS A 71 -14.81 31.88 -4.72
N TYR A 72 -14.57 30.82 -5.49
CA TYR A 72 -15.18 30.57 -6.80
C TYR A 72 -16.44 29.69 -6.71
N GLY A 73 -16.90 29.38 -5.49
CA GLY A 73 -18.12 28.61 -5.24
C GLY A 73 -17.95 27.08 -5.38
N LEU A 74 -16.73 26.58 -5.30
CA LEU A 74 -16.43 25.14 -5.15
C LEU A 74 -16.41 24.77 -3.67
N LYS A 75 -16.79 23.54 -3.35
CA LYS A 75 -16.58 22.95 -2.02
C LYS A 75 -15.28 22.14 -2.02
N VAL A 76 -14.31 22.59 -1.23
CA VAL A 76 -13.06 21.85 -1.04
C VAL A 76 -13.33 20.66 -0.12
N PRO A 77 -12.86 19.44 -0.46
CA PRO A 77 -13.09 18.27 0.37
C PRO A 77 -12.10 18.21 1.53
N HIS A 78 -12.31 19.08 2.52
CA HIS A 78 -11.45 19.22 3.70
C HIS A 78 -11.29 17.90 4.47
N ASP A 79 -12.39 17.16 4.64
CA ASP A 79 -12.42 15.86 5.31
C ASP A 79 -11.53 14.80 4.64
N VAL A 80 -11.45 14.81 3.30
CA VAL A 80 -10.53 13.92 2.56
C VAL A 80 -9.07 14.27 2.85
N VAL A 81 -8.75 15.57 2.98
CA VAL A 81 -7.39 16.03 3.31
C VAL A 81 -7.03 15.69 4.77
N GLU A 82 -7.97 15.86 5.70
CA GLU A 82 -7.75 15.49 7.10
C GLU A 82 -7.59 13.97 7.26
N ASP A 83 -8.39 13.16 6.56
CA ASP A 83 -8.23 11.70 6.56
C ASP A 83 -6.86 11.28 6.00
N ALA A 84 -6.39 11.95 4.94
CA ALA A 84 -5.05 11.71 4.37
C ALA A 84 -3.94 12.09 5.36
N TRP A 85 -4.08 13.23 6.04
CA TRP A 85 -3.12 13.68 7.03
C TRP A 85 -3.04 12.72 8.22
N ARG A 86 -4.18 12.35 8.82
CA ARG A 86 -4.28 11.37 9.92
C ARG A 86 -3.56 10.07 9.57
N ARG A 87 -3.76 9.55 8.35
CA ARG A 87 -3.09 8.32 7.92
C ARG A 87 -1.58 8.42 7.94
N ILE A 88 -1.02 9.58 7.59
CA ILE A 88 0.43 9.83 7.59
C ILE A 88 0.95 10.09 9.00
N SER A 89 0.27 10.94 9.77
CA SER A 89 0.76 11.40 11.06
C SER A 89 0.52 10.42 12.20
N ASP A 90 -0.62 9.73 12.18
CA ASP A 90 -1.13 8.99 13.35
C ASP A 90 -1.21 7.49 13.06
N ASP A 91 -1.62 7.08 11.85
CA ASP A 91 -1.87 5.66 11.53
C ASP A 91 -0.64 4.93 10.94
N PHE A 92 0.50 5.63 10.80
CA PHE A 92 1.76 5.11 10.27
C PHE A 92 1.66 4.55 8.83
N TYR A 93 0.89 5.19 7.96
CA TYR A 93 0.54 4.63 6.65
C TYR A 93 1.74 4.24 5.78
N HIS A 94 2.70 5.14 5.53
CA HIS A 94 3.85 4.84 4.67
C HIS A 94 4.85 3.85 5.31
N HIS A 95 4.81 3.69 6.64
CA HIS A 95 5.60 2.68 7.34
C HIS A 95 5.03 1.27 7.15
N HIS A 96 3.69 1.13 7.19
CA HIS A 96 3.05 -0.12 6.77
C HIS A 96 3.31 -0.43 5.30
N VAL A 97 3.36 0.60 4.44
CA VAL A 97 3.71 0.41 3.02
C VAL A 97 5.14 -0.08 2.88
N ALA A 98 6.09 0.49 3.64
CA ALA A 98 7.47 0.03 3.65
C ALA A 98 7.58 -1.44 4.10
N GLN A 99 6.87 -1.83 5.16
CA GLN A 99 6.76 -3.22 5.60
C GLN A 99 6.18 -4.12 4.51
N PHE A 100 5.15 -3.67 3.79
CA PHE A 100 4.55 -4.42 2.68
C PHE A 100 5.52 -4.57 1.50
N PHE A 101 6.21 -3.50 1.08
CA PHE A 101 7.20 -3.57 0.01
C PHE A 101 8.37 -4.48 0.36
N ALA A 102 8.82 -4.44 1.61
CA ALA A 102 9.85 -5.34 2.11
C ALA A 102 9.34 -6.78 2.22
N THR A 103 8.10 -7.01 2.64
CA THR A 103 7.47 -8.34 2.61
C THR A 103 7.40 -8.90 1.19
N GLY A 104 6.90 -8.09 0.26
CA GLY A 104 6.71 -8.45 -1.15
C GLY A 104 7.99 -8.44 -1.99
N TRP A 105 9.17 -8.36 -1.37
CA TRP A 105 10.43 -8.22 -2.10
C TRP A 105 10.64 -9.23 -3.25
N PRO A 106 10.22 -10.52 -3.18
CA PRO A 106 10.51 -11.47 -4.27
C PRO A 106 9.90 -11.06 -5.61
N VAL A 107 8.85 -10.22 -5.61
CA VAL A 107 8.14 -9.76 -6.81
C VAL A 107 8.30 -8.25 -7.05
N ASN A 108 9.31 -7.64 -6.44
CA ASN A 108 9.71 -6.27 -6.77
C ASN A 108 10.72 -6.28 -7.94
N TYR A 109 10.86 -5.15 -8.64
CA TYR A 109 11.97 -4.94 -9.59
C TYR A 109 13.12 -4.12 -8.98
N TRP A 110 13.12 -3.95 -7.65
CA TRP A 110 14.14 -3.24 -6.88
C TRP A 110 14.57 -4.04 -5.64
N ARG A 111 15.60 -3.57 -4.96
CA ARG A 111 16.09 -4.14 -3.69
C ARG A 111 15.69 -3.23 -2.54
N ILE A 112 15.41 -3.82 -1.38
CA ILE A 112 15.07 -3.09 -0.16
C ILE A 112 15.90 -3.65 0.98
N ASP A 113 16.58 -2.77 1.70
CA ASP A 113 17.61 -3.14 2.67
C ASP A 113 16.99 -3.38 4.06
N PRO A 114 17.53 -4.30 4.88
CA PRO A 114 17.12 -4.36 6.27
C PRO A 114 17.58 -3.12 7.03
N MET A 115 16.99 -2.96 8.21
CA MET A 115 17.23 -1.81 9.07
C MET A 115 18.26 -2.14 10.15
N THR A 116 19.00 -1.12 10.58
CA THR A 116 19.98 -1.16 11.65
C THR A 116 19.46 -0.48 12.92
N GLU A 117 20.22 -0.54 14.00
CA GLU A 117 19.92 0.19 15.25
C GLU A 117 19.87 1.71 15.02
N GLU A 118 20.76 2.27 14.20
CA GLU A 118 20.74 3.69 13.82
C GLU A 118 19.47 4.06 13.06
N ASP A 119 18.98 3.15 12.20
CA ASP A 119 17.69 3.33 11.54
C ASP A 119 16.56 3.39 12.60
N PHE A 120 16.51 2.42 13.51
CA PHE A 120 15.48 2.36 14.55
C PHE A 120 15.46 3.60 15.45
N GLU A 121 16.62 4.09 15.88
CA GLU A 121 16.72 5.31 16.69
C GLU A 121 16.21 6.55 15.95
N TRP A 122 16.42 6.65 14.63
CA TRP A 122 15.91 7.77 13.84
C TRP A 122 14.40 7.68 13.65
N PHE A 123 13.88 6.49 13.35
CA PHE A 123 12.45 6.30 13.20
C PHE A 123 11.69 6.55 14.50
N GLU A 124 12.21 6.10 15.64
CA GLU A 124 11.58 6.36 16.94
C GLU A 124 11.61 7.86 17.32
N ASP A 125 12.68 8.57 16.98
CA ASP A 125 12.79 10.02 17.17
C ASP A 125 11.78 10.80 16.31
N LYS A 126 11.63 10.42 15.04
CA LYS A 126 10.72 11.08 14.10
C LYS A 126 9.26 10.64 14.23
N TYR A 127 9.04 9.43 14.69
CA TYR A 127 7.75 8.76 14.78
C TYR A 127 7.68 7.97 16.09
N PRO A 128 7.41 8.64 17.23
CA PRO A 128 7.33 7.95 18.52
C PRO A 128 6.35 6.77 18.51
N GLY A 129 6.77 5.62 19.03
CA GLY A 129 6.03 4.35 18.99
C GLY A 129 6.25 3.53 17.71
N TRP A 130 7.10 3.99 16.79
CA TRP A 130 7.42 3.24 15.57
C TRP A 130 8.08 1.89 15.88
N TYR A 131 9.03 1.85 16.82
CA TYR A 131 9.75 0.61 17.12
C TYR A 131 8.83 -0.45 17.71
N ASP A 132 7.93 -0.07 18.63
CA ASP A 132 6.95 -0.98 19.22
C ASP A 132 6.04 -1.61 18.14
N LYS A 133 5.76 -0.87 17.06
CA LYS A 133 4.86 -1.29 15.99
C LYS A 133 5.57 -2.10 14.89
N PHE A 134 6.79 -1.73 14.53
CA PHE A 134 7.48 -2.26 13.34
C PHE A 134 8.85 -2.87 13.62
N GLY A 135 9.52 -2.49 14.71
CA GLY A 135 10.91 -2.86 15.02
C GLY A 135 11.12 -4.37 15.00
N LYS A 136 10.26 -5.12 15.70
CA LYS A 136 10.38 -6.58 15.76
C LYS A 136 10.26 -7.25 14.39
N TRP A 137 9.39 -6.72 13.53
CA TRP A 137 9.26 -7.23 12.17
C TRP A 137 10.52 -6.97 11.34
N TRP A 138 11.12 -5.78 11.48
CA TRP A 138 12.36 -5.44 10.77
C TRP A 138 13.57 -6.24 11.26
N GLU A 139 13.60 -6.66 12.53
CA GLU A 139 14.60 -7.61 13.03
C GLU A 139 14.46 -9.00 12.37
N HIS A 140 13.22 -9.50 12.24
CA HIS A 140 12.94 -10.71 11.49
C HIS A 140 13.33 -10.58 10.02
N TYR A 141 13.01 -9.44 9.41
CA TYR A 141 13.40 -9.15 8.03
C TYR A 141 14.92 -9.18 7.83
N SER A 142 15.67 -8.57 8.76
CA SER A 142 17.13 -8.62 8.76
C SER A 142 17.66 -10.05 8.83
N THR A 143 17.10 -10.86 9.74
CA THR A 143 17.47 -12.27 9.89
C THR A 143 17.18 -13.09 8.63
N LEU A 144 16.08 -12.79 7.95
CA LEU A 144 15.63 -13.47 6.72
C LEU A 144 16.15 -12.82 5.43
N SER A 145 17.05 -11.83 5.51
CA SER A 145 17.53 -11.11 4.33
C SER A 145 18.53 -11.93 3.51
N GLU A 146 19.25 -12.88 4.10
CA GLU A 146 20.21 -13.73 3.37
C GLU A 146 19.65 -15.16 3.24
N PRO A 147 19.95 -15.88 2.13
CA PRO A 147 19.59 -17.29 2.01
C PRO A 147 20.25 -18.12 3.11
N ASN A 148 19.43 -18.61 4.05
CA ASN A 148 19.88 -19.28 5.27
C ASN A 148 19.08 -20.56 5.57
N GLY A 149 18.35 -21.07 4.58
CA GLY A 149 17.46 -22.23 4.71
C GLY A 149 16.00 -21.88 5.05
N HIS A 150 15.71 -20.62 5.38
CA HIS A 150 14.33 -20.13 5.52
C HIS A 150 13.74 -19.68 4.19
N LYS A 151 12.42 -19.49 4.18
CA LYS A 151 11.69 -18.88 3.06
C LYS A 151 11.81 -17.35 3.12
N PRO A 152 11.48 -16.64 2.02
CA PRO A 152 11.27 -15.20 2.11
C PRO A 152 10.23 -14.87 3.18
N ILE A 153 10.36 -13.73 3.86
CA ILE A 153 9.52 -13.37 5.03
C ILE A 153 8.01 -13.46 4.78
N ALA A 154 7.55 -13.22 3.54
CA ALA A 154 6.14 -13.34 3.16
C ALA A 154 5.57 -14.76 3.32
N PHE A 155 6.44 -15.77 3.34
CA PHE A 155 6.10 -17.19 3.37
C PHE A 155 6.70 -17.89 4.59
N GLU A 156 7.16 -17.11 5.57
CA GLU A 156 7.70 -17.60 6.84
C GLU A 156 6.74 -17.27 7.98
N ASN A 157 6.77 -18.05 9.05
CA ASN A 157 5.87 -17.86 10.20
C ASN A 157 6.34 -16.69 11.10
N SER A 158 6.38 -15.48 10.54
CA SER A 158 6.76 -14.26 11.27
C SER A 158 5.61 -13.64 12.06
N GLY A 159 4.37 -14.14 11.89
CA GLY A 159 3.15 -13.53 12.40
C GLY A 159 2.59 -12.41 11.52
N TYR A 160 3.31 -12.00 10.47
CA TYR A 160 2.80 -11.04 9.49
C TYR A 160 1.67 -11.65 8.65
N VAL A 161 0.58 -10.92 8.47
CA VAL A 161 -0.55 -11.32 7.62
C VAL A 161 -0.55 -10.48 6.35
N TYR A 162 -0.42 -11.13 5.19
CA TYR A 162 -0.45 -10.47 3.89
C TYR A 162 -1.77 -9.71 3.69
N PRO A 163 -1.74 -8.45 3.22
CA PRO A 163 -2.92 -7.61 3.17
C PRO A 163 -3.84 -7.96 2.00
N HIS A 164 -5.12 -7.58 2.13
CA HIS A 164 -6.02 -7.49 0.98
C HIS A 164 -5.62 -6.34 0.06
N ARG A 165 -6.07 -6.40 -1.19
CA ARG A 165 -5.83 -5.35 -2.20
C ARG A 165 -7.06 -4.46 -2.37
N CYS A 166 -6.85 -3.14 -2.35
CA CYS A 166 -7.94 -2.21 -2.65
C CYS A 166 -8.35 -2.30 -4.14
N TRP A 167 -9.65 -2.52 -4.38
CA TRP A 167 -10.20 -2.56 -5.73
C TRP A 167 -10.05 -1.24 -6.50
N SER A 168 -10.01 -0.11 -5.79
CA SER A 168 -10.01 1.21 -6.40
C SER A 168 -8.63 1.71 -6.79
N CYS A 169 -7.75 1.87 -5.79
CA CYS A 169 -6.42 2.46 -5.99
C CYS A 169 -5.30 1.42 -6.21
N MET A 170 -5.60 0.12 -6.09
CA MET A 170 -4.64 -0.98 -6.22
C MET A 170 -3.57 -1.08 -5.13
N VAL A 171 -3.60 -0.21 -4.12
CA VAL A 171 -2.71 -0.24 -2.96
C VAL A 171 -3.26 -1.21 -1.92
N PRO A 172 -2.41 -1.95 -1.17
CA PRO A 172 -2.86 -2.84 -0.10
C PRO A 172 -3.65 -2.13 1.02
N CYS A 173 -4.62 -2.85 1.60
CA CYS A 173 -5.48 -2.44 2.70
C CYS A 173 -4.73 -2.51 4.06
N LEU A 174 -3.74 -1.65 4.22
CA LEU A 174 -2.75 -1.73 5.31
C LEU A 174 -3.19 -1.11 6.63
N ILE A 175 -3.96 -0.01 6.58
CA ILE A 175 -4.69 0.48 7.74
C ILE A 175 -5.95 -0.39 7.82
N ARG A 176 -5.89 -1.41 8.67
CA ARG A 176 -6.81 -2.55 8.60
C ARG A 176 -8.20 -2.14 9.08
N GLU A 177 -8.29 -1.34 10.13
CA GLU A 177 -9.48 -0.74 10.69
C GLU A 177 -10.30 0.07 9.66
N ASP A 178 -9.62 0.73 8.71
CA ASP A 178 -10.22 1.52 7.64
C ASP A 178 -10.79 0.66 6.50
N THR A 179 -10.51 -0.64 6.49
CA THR A 179 -10.88 -1.51 5.36
C THR A 179 -12.39 -1.64 5.25
N VAL A 180 -12.92 -1.42 4.04
CA VAL A 180 -14.31 -1.67 3.70
C VAL A 180 -14.37 -2.92 2.84
N MET A 181 -15.31 -3.83 3.13
CA MET A 181 -15.65 -4.95 2.26
C MET A 181 -17.09 -4.76 1.78
N ASP A 182 -17.34 -4.97 0.49
CA ASP A 182 -18.68 -4.83 -0.09
C ASP A 182 -18.87 -5.78 -1.29
N TYR A 183 -20.10 -6.18 -1.55
CA TYR A 183 -20.46 -7.00 -2.70
C TYR A 183 -20.94 -6.11 -3.85
N VAL A 184 -20.08 -5.95 -4.86
CA VAL A 184 -20.28 -4.96 -5.92
C VAL A 184 -20.10 -5.59 -7.29
N ASP A 185 -21.08 -5.38 -8.17
CA ASP A 185 -21.10 -5.90 -9.55
C ASP A 185 -20.80 -7.42 -9.62
N GLY A 186 -21.31 -8.20 -8.67
CA GLY A 186 -21.20 -9.66 -8.65
C GLY A 186 -19.96 -10.23 -7.94
N GLN A 187 -19.16 -9.40 -7.27
CA GLN A 187 -17.92 -9.83 -6.60
C GLN A 187 -17.77 -9.16 -5.23
N TRP A 188 -17.25 -9.91 -4.24
CA TRP A 188 -16.78 -9.33 -2.99
C TRP A 188 -15.46 -8.60 -3.22
N ARG A 189 -15.44 -7.32 -2.87
CA ARG A 189 -14.30 -6.42 -3.05
C ARG A 189 -13.87 -5.84 -1.72
N THR A 190 -12.59 -5.53 -1.59
CA THR A 190 -12.08 -4.74 -0.46
C THR A 190 -11.59 -3.37 -0.91
N TYR A 191 -11.68 -2.41 -0.01
CA TYR A 191 -11.23 -1.03 -0.21
C TYR A 191 -10.41 -0.60 0.99
N CYS A 192 -9.27 0.04 0.78
CA CYS A 192 -8.38 0.44 1.87
C CYS A 192 -8.90 1.62 2.71
N HIS A 193 -10.04 2.20 2.30
CA HIS A 193 -10.73 3.29 2.99
C HIS A 193 -12.12 3.57 2.40
N LYS A 194 -12.98 4.28 3.14
CA LYS A 194 -14.31 4.74 2.70
C LYS A 194 -14.26 5.55 1.39
N TRP A 195 -13.21 6.34 1.16
CA TRP A 195 -13.07 7.13 -0.07
C TRP A 195 -12.80 6.27 -1.29
N CYS A 196 -12.04 5.18 -1.14
CA CYS A 196 -11.87 4.20 -2.22
C CYS A 196 -13.18 3.45 -2.51
N HIS A 197 -13.94 3.09 -1.48
CA HIS A 197 -15.27 2.48 -1.65
C HIS A 197 -16.25 3.42 -2.36
N TRP A 198 -16.31 4.69 -1.95
CA TRP A 198 -17.12 5.72 -2.60
C TRP A 198 -16.74 5.93 -4.07
N GLN A 199 -15.45 5.88 -4.40
CA GLN A 199 -15.00 6.01 -5.78
C GLN A 199 -15.61 4.95 -6.68
N ASP A 200 -15.51 3.67 -6.31
CA ASP A 200 -16.05 2.57 -7.12
C ASP A 200 -17.59 2.54 -7.09
N THR A 201 -18.19 2.74 -5.92
CA THR A 201 -19.63 2.52 -5.75
C THR A 201 -20.51 3.69 -6.14
N VAL A 202 -19.99 4.92 -6.12
CA VAL A 202 -20.75 6.15 -6.37
C VAL A 202 -20.12 7.00 -7.45
N ALA A 203 -18.84 7.36 -7.33
CA ALA A 203 -18.23 8.37 -8.19
C ALA A 203 -18.05 7.88 -9.64
N TYR A 204 -17.66 6.61 -9.80
CA TYR A 204 -17.31 5.98 -11.09
C TYR A 204 -18.44 5.07 -11.58
N ARG A 205 -19.66 5.56 -11.43
CA ARG A 205 -20.86 4.97 -12.02
C ARG A 205 -21.20 5.68 -13.33
N GLU A 206 -22.17 5.12 -14.05
CA GLU A 206 -22.63 5.68 -15.33
C GLU A 206 -23.26 7.06 -15.17
N GLU A 207 -23.81 7.33 -13.99
CA GLU A 207 -24.34 8.63 -13.60
C GLU A 207 -23.84 9.06 -12.22
N TYR A 208 -23.57 10.36 -12.06
CA TYR A 208 -23.28 11.01 -10.78
C TYR A 208 -24.20 12.22 -10.60
N LYS A 209 -25.03 12.20 -9.55
CA LYS A 209 -26.06 13.23 -9.29
C LYS A 209 -26.93 13.56 -10.52
N GLY A 210 -27.37 12.53 -11.25
CA GLY A 210 -28.22 12.66 -12.42
C GLY A 210 -27.50 13.13 -13.69
N ARG A 211 -26.16 13.20 -13.67
CA ARG A 211 -25.35 13.53 -14.85
C ARG A 211 -24.59 12.32 -15.37
N PRO A 212 -24.56 12.10 -16.70
CA PRO A 212 -23.82 11.00 -17.30
C PRO A 212 -22.30 11.20 -17.15
N THR A 213 -21.60 10.13 -16.77
CA THR A 213 -20.14 10.11 -16.56
C THR A 213 -19.45 8.94 -17.29
N PRO A 214 -19.70 8.73 -18.60
CA PRO A 214 -19.27 7.53 -19.33
C PRO A 214 -17.75 7.39 -19.48
N ALA A 215 -17.00 8.50 -19.42
CA ALA A 215 -15.54 8.51 -19.56
C ALA A 215 -14.79 8.03 -18.30
N MET A 216 -15.48 7.92 -17.15
CA MET A 216 -14.91 7.52 -15.86
C MET A 216 -15.46 6.16 -15.41
N GLY A 217 -15.82 5.30 -16.37
CA GLY A 217 -16.63 4.09 -16.16
C GLY A 217 -16.12 3.10 -15.09
N LYS A 218 -16.93 2.07 -14.86
CA LYS A 218 -16.71 1.06 -13.80
C LYS A 218 -15.29 0.49 -13.82
N MET A 219 -14.73 0.33 -12.63
CA MET A 219 -13.48 -0.38 -12.42
C MET A 219 -13.72 -1.88 -12.64
N THR A 220 -13.20 -2.40 -13.75
CA THR A 220 -13.47 -3.77 -14.22
C THR A 220 -12.16 -4.51 -14.58
N GLY A 221 -12.29 -5.81 -14.85
CA GLY A 221 -11.18 -6.67 -15.26
C GLY A 221 -10.41 -7.25 -14.08
N LYS A 222 -9.36 -8.02 -14.40
CA LYS A 222 -8.38 -8.47 -13.41
C LYS A 222 -7.48 -7.29 -13.09
N ARG A 223 -7.52 -6.81 -11.85
CA ARG A 223 -6.84 -5.57 -11.49
C ARG A 223 -5.48 -5.81 -10.86
N GLU A 224 -5.39 -6.80 -9.98
CA GLU A 224 -4.20 -7.11 -9.19
C GLU A 224 -3.42 -8.31 -9.72
N TRP A 225 -2.09 -8.29 -9.54
CA TRP A 225 -1.21 -9.35 -10.02
C TRP A 225 -1.44 -10.64 -9.22
N GLU A 226 -1.81 -10.54 -7.96
CA GLU A 226 -2.08 -11.67 -7.07
C GLU A 226 -3.10 -12.63 -7.69
N THR A 227 -4.18 -12.08 -8.26
CA THR A 227 -5.23 -12.87 -8.94
C THR A 227 -4.77 -13.47 -10.27
N LEU A 228 -3.76 -12.90 -10.93
CA LEU A 228 -3.16 -13.50 -12.14
C LEU A 228 -2.35 -14.74 -11.81
N TYR A 229 -1.69 -14.77 -10.65
CA TYR A 229 -0.74 -15.81 -10.25
C TYR A 229 -1.21 -16.67 -9.07
N HIS A 230 -2.51 -16.70 -8.78
CA HIS A 230 -3.05 -17.58 -7.74
C HIS A 230 -2.79 -19.05 -8.08
N GLY A 231 -2.21 -19.79 -7.13
CA GLY A 231 -1.81 -21.18 -7.28
C GLY A 231 -0.52 -21.41 -8.07
N TRP A 232 0.22 -20.35 -8.43
CA TRP A 232 1.49 -20.48 -9.14
C TRP A 232 2.66 -20.63 -8.17
N ASP A 233 3.71 -21.33 -8.62
CA ASP A 233 4.99 -21.39 -7.92
C ASP A 233 5.72 -20.05 -8.02
N LEU A 234 6.27 -19.55 -6.92
CA LEU A 234 6.95 -18.27 -6.87
C LEU A 234 8.14 -18.19 -7.83
N ALA A 235 8.87 -19.29 -8.08
CA ALA A 235 9.93 -19.32 -9.07
C ALA A 235 9.39 -19.07 -10.49
N ASP A 236 8.23 -19.65 -10.82
CA ASP A 236 7.58 -19.45 -12.12
C ASP A 236 7.05 -18.01 -12.26
N ILE A 237 6.51 -17.44 -11.19
CA ILE A 237 6.05 -16.04 -11.16
C ILE A 237 7.21 -15.09 -11.47
N VAL A 238 8.34 -15.21 -10.78
CA VAL A 238 9.48 -14.29 -11.00
C VAL A 238 10.10 -14.46 -12.39
N HIS A 239 10.01 -15.65 -12.98
CA HIS A 239 10.38 -15.88 -14.38
C HIS A 239 9.43 -15.19 -15.36
N ASP A 240 8.12 -15.34 -15.17
CA ASP A 240 7.11 -14.71 -16.04
C ASP A 240 7.18 -13.18 -15.99
N LEU A 241 7.45 -12.61 -14.81
CA LEU A 241 7.66 -11.17 -14.61
C LEU A 241 9.01 -10.67 -15.19
N GLY A 242 9.93 -11.57 -15.55
CA GLY A 242 11.27 -11.21 -16.01
C GLY A 242 12.19 -10.67 -14.92
N TYR A 243 11.97 -11.06 -13.66
CA TYR A 243 12.74 -10.58 -12.49
C TYR A 243 13.91 -11.48 -12.13
N VAL A 244 14.52 -12.08 -13.14
CA VAL A 244 15.71 -12.94 -13.04
C VAL A 244 16.83 -12.32 -13.87
N ARG A 245 18.06 -12.36 -13.36
CA ARG A 245 19.25 -11.82 -14.04
C ARG A 245 19.66 -12.69 -15.23
N ASP A 246 20.64 -12.21 -15.99
CA ASP A 246 21.19 -12.87 -17.19
C ASP A 246 21.73 -14.29 -16.95
N ASP A 247 22.05 -14.65 -15.70
CA ASP A 247 22.45 -16.02 -15.33
C ASP A 247 21.29 -17.02 -15.27
N GLY A 248 20.06 -16.54 -15.48
CA GLY A 248 18.85 -17.33 -15.54
C GLY A 248 18.35 -17.86 -14.19
N LYS A 249 18.96 -17.43 -13.06
CA LYS A 249 18.55 -17.92 -11.73
C LYS A 249 18.63 -16.90 -10.60
N THR A 250 19.52 -15.92 -10.65
CA THR A 250 19.66 -14.95 -9.57
C THR A 250 18.51 -13.94 -9.66
N LEU A 251 17.79 -13.70 -8.57
CA LEU A 251 16.70 -12.73 -8.58
C LEU A 251 17.25 -11.31 -8.76
N VAL A 252 16.57 -10.51 -9.58
CA VAL A 252 16.77 -9.07 -9.66
C VAL A 252 16.47 -8.42 -8.30
N PRO A 253 15.27 -8.64 -7.70
CA PRO A 253 15.01 -8.18 -6.36
C PRO A 253 15.82 -8.96 -5.34
N GLN A 254 16.16 -8.29 -4.24
CA GLN A 254 16.84 -8.85 -3.09
C GLN A 254 16.37 -8.10 -1.84
N PRO A 255 16.27 -8.77 -0.69
CA PRO A 255 15.92 -8.13 0.58
C PRO A 255 17.13 -7.49 1.27
N HIS A 256 18.12 -7.05 0.48
CA HIS A 256 19.32 -6.33 0.91
C HIS A 256 19.97 -5.62 -0.28
N VAL A 257 20.82 -4.62 -0.01
CA VAL A 257 21.67 -3.99 -1.05
C VAL A 257 23.09 -4.55 -1.12
N GLN A 258 23.33 -5.73 -0.54
CA GLN A 258 24.60 -6.44 -0.68
C GLN A 258 24.75 -7.00 -2.11
N PHE A 259 26.00 -7.05 -2.60
CA PHE A 259 26.35 -7.49 -3.97
C PHE A 259 27.16 -8.79 -4.02
N ASP A 260 27.51 -9.37 -2.86
CA ASP A 260 28.18 -10.66 -2.80
C ASP A 260 27.24 -11.76 -3.33
N GLN A 261 27.73 -12.53 -4.31
CA GLN A 261 26.96 -13.59 -4.95
C GLN A 261 26.55 -14.70 -3.97
N SER A 262 27.36 -14.96 -2.93
CA SER A 262 27.06 -15.98 -1.92
C SER A 262 25.84 -15.65 -1.05
N LYS A 263 25.41 -14.38 -1.06
CA LYS A 263 24.27 -13.87 -0.30
C LYS A 263 23.02 -13.66 -1.15
N MET A 264 23.10 -13.87 -2.46
CA MET A 264 21.98 -13.60 -3.36
C MET A 264 20.93 -14.69 -3.32
N TRP A 265 19.68 -14.29 -3.21
CA TRP A 265 18.53 -15.15 -3.46
C TRP A 265 18.45 -15.54 -4.92
N THR A 266 18.12 -16.81 -5.16
CA THR A 266 17.97 -17.44 -6.48
C THR A 266 16.62 -18.12 -6.61
N THR A 267 16.24 -18.49 -7.84
CA THR A 267 14.99 -19.22 -8.12
C THR A 267 14.93 -20.55 -7.37
N ASP A 268 16.07 -21.19 -7.10
CA ASP A 268 16.17 -22.39 -6.27
C ASP A 268 15.70 -22.14 -4.82
N ASN A 269 15.86 -20.93 -4.28
CA ASN A 269 15.45 -20.59 -2.92
C ASN A 269 13.94 -20.33 -2.78
N VAL A 270 13.27 -20.01 -3.88
CA VAL A 270 11.83 -19.66 -3.89
C VAL A 270 10.96 -20.74 -4.54
N LYS A 271 11.57 -21.76 -5.11
CA LYS A 271 10.88 -22.90 -5.72
C LYS A 271 10.10 -23.71 -4.68
N GLY A 272 8.91 -24.16 -5.06
CA GLY A 272 7.98 -24.93 -4.22
C GLY A 272 7.11 -24.06 -3.32
N ILE A 273 7.20 -22.73 -3.44
CA ILE A 273 6.38 -21.79 -2.69
C ILE A 273 5.17 -21.41 -3.57
N GLU A 274 4.00 -21.90 -3.22
CA GLU A 274 2.76 -21.55 -3.92
C GLU A 274 2.22 -20.19 -3.45
N PHE A 275 1.89 -19.31 -4.39
CA PHE A 275 1.31 -18.00 -4.11
C PHE A 275 -0.22 -18.03 -4.09
N GLN A 276 -0.82 -17.39 -3.10
CA GLN A 276 -2.27 -17.43 -2.86
C GLN A 276 -2.87 -16.01 -2.88
N SER A 277 -3.74 -15.74 -3.86
CA SER A 277 -4.42 -14.44 -3.98
C SER A 277 -5.43 -14.21 -2.84
N PRO A 278 -5.29 -13.13 -2.06
CA PRO A 278 -6.30 -12.76 -1.06
C PRO A 278 -7.69 -12.53 -1.65
N ASN A 279 -7.78 -11.98 -2.87
CA ASN A 279 -9.06 -11.67 -3.49
C ASN A 279 -9.80 -12.93 -3.98
N ILE A 280 -9.08 -13.91 -4.54
CA ILE A 280 -9.71 -15.19 -4.92
C ILE A 280 -10.20 -15.91 -3.66
N LEU A 281 -9.33 -16.05 -2.65
CA LEU A 281 -9.71 -16.72 -1.40
C LEU A 281 -10.90 -16.06 -0.71
N LEU A 282 -10.96 -14.72 -0.68
CA LEU A 282 -12.11 -13.98 -0.13
C LEU A 282 -13.44 -14.32 -0.83
N ASN A 283 -13.40 -14.54 -2.14
CA ASN A 283 -14.59 -14.84 -2.94
C ASN A 283 -14.97 -16.32 -2.92
N GLU A 284 -14.08 -17.21 -2.48
CA GLU A 284 -14.35 -18.64 -2.25
C GLU A 284 -14.94 -18.93 -0.87
N MET A 285 -14.70 -18.06 0.11
CA MET A 285 -15.30 -18.14 1.44
C MET A 285 -16.83 -18.12 1.38
N SER A 286 -17.49 -18.85 2.27
CA SER A 286 -18.90 -18.63 2.59
C SER A 286 -19.13 -17.26 3.26
N ASP A 287 -20.38 -16.84 3.39
CA ASP A 287 -20.70 -15.54 4.00
C ASP A 287 -20.25 -15.45 5.46
N GLU A 288 -20.47 -16.50 6.26
CA GLU A 288 -20.04 -16.55 7.67
C GLU A 288 -18.50 -16.53 7.80
N GLU A 289 -17.78 -17.29 6.97
CA GLU A 289 -16.31 -17.30 6.97
C GLU A 289 -15.75 -15.93 6.60
N ARG A 290 -16.37 -15.26 5.62
CA ARG A 290 -15.91 -13.97 5.13
C ARG A 290 -16.12 -12.84 6.15
N GLU A 291 -17.28 -12.82 6.81
CA GLU A 291 -17.55 -11.86 7.88
C GLU A 291 -16.54 -12.01 9.01
N LYS A 292 -16.32 -13.24 9.47
CA LYS A 292 -15.32 -13.56 10.49
C LYS A 292 -13.91 -13.17 10.05
N HIS A 293 -13.51 -13.53 8.83
CA HIS A 293 -12.20 -13.19 8.27
C HIS A 293 -11.97 -11.67 8.27
N MET A 294 -12.98 -10.88 7.88
CA MET A 294 -12.85 -9.43 7.87
C MET A 294 -12.83 -8.81 9.26
N GLU A 295 -13.54 -9.38 10.24
CA GLU A 295 -13.43 -8.97 11.64
C GLU A 295 -12.02 -9.21 12.18
N GLU A 296 -11.48 -10.41 11.99
CA GLU A 296 -10.11 -10.77 12.37
C GLU A 296 -9.07 -9.90 11.63
N TYR A 297 -9.27 -9.68 10.32
CA TYR A 297 -8.39 -8.82 9.52
C TYR A 297 -8.29 -7.41 10.10
N LYS A 298 -9.41 -6.83 10.56
CA LYS A 298 -9.49 -5.49 11.16
C LYS A 298 -8.84 -5.40 12.53
N GLN A 299 -8.83 -6.49 13.30
CA GLN A 299 -8.16 -6.52 14.60
C GLN A 299 -6.64 -6.43 14.49
N GLY A 300 -6.07 -6.68 13.31
CA GLY A 300 -4.63 -6.62 13.07
C GLY A 300 -3.97 -7.98 13.17
N PHE A 301 -2.67 -7.98 13.41
CA PHE A 301 -1.87 -9.19 13.62
C PHE A 301 -0.75 -8.89 14.61
N THR A 302 -0.17 -9.94 15.17
CA THR A 302 0.95 -9.85 16.11
C THR A 302 2.16 -10.51 15.49
N ILE A 303 3.28 -9.78 15.47
CA ILE A 303 4.56 -10.35 15.07
C ILE A 303 5.05 -11.31 16.14
N ASN A 304 5.49 -12.48 15.72
CA ASN A 304 5.99 -13.50 16.64
C ASN A 304 7.21 -12.98 17.42
N SER A 305 7.45 -13.50 18.61
CA SER A 305 8.63 -13.12 19.39
C SER A 305 9.92 -13.74 18.84
N SER A 306 9.79 -14.83 18.09
CA SER A 306 10.86 -15.55 17.39
C SER A 306 10.38 -16.02 16.02
N LEU A 307 11.34 -16.32 15.14
CA LEU A 307 11.13 -17.00 13.86
C LEU A 307 10.89 -18.50 14.02
#